data_AF-A0A7Y5SNC4-F1
#
_entry.id   AF-A0A7Y5SNC4-F1
#
_cell.length_a   1.000
_cell.length_b   1.000
_cell.length_c   1.000
_cell.angle_alpha   90.00
_cell.angle_beta   90.00
_cell.angle_gamma   90.00
#
_symmetry.space_group_name_H-M   'P 1'
#
loop_
_entity.id
_entity.type
_entity.pdbx_description
1 polymer ?
#
loop_
_entity_poly.entity_id
_entity_poly.type
_entity_poly.pdbx_seq_one_letter_code
_entity_poly.pdbx_strand_id
1 'polypeptide(L)'
;MGAIADAFVAYARPLLDQTDGSEEQLNKAFAISQLCYNLSLMPEDSRDRVLGEMKPTLDMDDEEFDDFRRSIVIPMIRRHQEMFPQMHRPSPTDSWQSVPSENAPPFRTRPRMAARTEAYPKTDRYAPCPCNSGKKYKFCCGKKRL
;
A
#
# COMPACT_ATOMS: atom_id res chain seq x y z
N MET A 1 22.59 18.69 1.38
CA MET A 1 22.29 17.26 1.14
C MET A 1 21.21 16.84 2.13
N GLY A 2 20.18 16.11 1.72
CA GLY A 2 19.55 15.15 2.64
C GLY A 2 18.19 15.43 3.28
N ALA A 3 17.34 16.37 2.84
CA ALA A 3 16.07 16.66 3.53
C ALA A 3 15.17 15.44 3.86
N ILE A 4 15.18 14.41 3.00
CA ILE A 4 14.47 13.14 3.25
C ILE A 4 15.17 12.30 4.33
N ALA A 5 16.50 12.22 4.29
CA ALA A 5 17.29 11.53 5.31
C ALA A 5 17.14 12.21 6.68
N ASP A 6 17.14 13.53 6.72
CA ASP A 6 16.93 14.31 7.95
C ASP A 6 15.53 14.04 8.53
N ALA A 7 14.50 13.99 7.68
CA ALA A 7 13.14 13.68 8.11
C ALA A 7 13.03 12.24 8.65
N PHE A 8 13.70 11.27 8.03
CA PHE A 8 13.72 9.90 8.52
C PHE A 8 14.50 9.75 9.84
N VAL A 9 15.64 10.43 9.99
CA VAL A 9 16.39 10.47 11.26
C VAL A 9 15.56 11.13 12.36
N ALA A 10 14.87 12.23 12.06
CA ALA A 10 13.94 12.87 12.99
C ALA A 10 12.78 11.94 13.37
N TYR A 11 12.29 11.14 12.43
CA TYR A 11 11.29 10.12 12.68
C TYR A 11 11.80 9.03 13.63
N ALA A 12 12.97 8.46 13.35
CA ALA A 12 13.63 7.39 14.11
C ALA A 12 14.15 7.84 15.49
N ARG A 13 14.21 9.16 15.75
CA ARG A 13 14.83 9.77 16.92
C ARG A 13 14.49 9.11 18.27
N PRO A 14 13.22 8.79 18.60
CA PRO A 14 12.89 8.16 19.88
C PRO A 14 13.59 6.83 20.12
N LEU A 15 13.86 6.06 19.05
CA LEU A 15 14.58 4.78 19.16
C LEU A 15 16.08 5.00 19.20
N LEU A 16 16.59 5.97 18.44
CA LEU A 16 18.01 6.33 18.42
C LEU A 16 18.48 6.87 19.78
N ASP A 17 17.66 7.69 20.45
CA ASP A 17 17.98 8.27 21.76
C ASP A 17 18.04 7.22 22.89
N GLN A 18 17.50 6.01 22.66
CA GLN A 18 17.57 4.88 23.60
C GLN A 18 18.79 3.98 23.38
N THR A 19 19.57 4.22 22.33
CA THR A 19 20.77 3.43 22.04
C THR A 19 21.97 3.91 22.85
N ASP A 20 22.96 3.03 23.03
CA ASP A 20 24.27 3.37 23.60
C ASP A 20 25.24 3.96 22.54
N GLY A 21 24.78 4.13 21.30
CA GLY A 21 25.58 4.58 20.17
C GLY A 21 26.43 3.49 19.51
N SER A 22 26.37 2.24 19.98
CA SER A 22 26.99 1.11 19.28
C SER A 22 26.35 0.90 17.91
N GLU A 23 27.16 0.47 16.94
CA GLU A 23 26.68 0.22 15.57
C GLU A 23 25.53 -0.80 15.55
N GLU A 24 25.60 -1.83 16.39
CA GLU A 24 24.56 -2.85 16.51
C GLU A 24 23.22 -2.26 16.99
N GLN A 25 23.22 -1.46 18.06
CA GLN A 25 22.01 -0.83 18.58
C GLN A 25 21.44 0.22 17.62
N LEU A 26 22.31 0.99 16.96
CA LEU A 26 21.88 1.95 15.93
C LEU A 26 21.23 1.23 14.74
N ASN A 27 21.83 0.14 14.25
CA ASN A 27 21.27 -0.67 13.18
C ASN A 27 19.91 -1.27 13.58
N LYS A 28 19.79 -1.77 14.81
CA LYS A 28 18.52 -2.26 15.35
C LYS A 28 17.45 -1.16 15.40
N ALA A 29 17.78 0.03 15.90
CA ALA A 29 16.86 1.17 15.96
C ALA A 29 16.38 1.59 14.57
N PHE A 30 17.28 1.61 13.58
CA PHE A 30 16.92 1.91 12.20
C PHE A 30 16.05 0.82 11.57
N ALA A 31 16.36 -0.46 11.78
CA ALA A 31 15.57 -1.58 11.28
C ALA A 31 14.12 -1.53 11.81
N ILE A 32 13.96 -1.29 13.12
CA ILE A 32 12.64 -1.13 13.74
C ILE A 32 11.92 0.11 13.19
N SER A 33 12.64 1.22 13.01
CA SER A 33 12.06 2.44 12.42
C SER A 33 11.55 2.18 11.01
N GLN A 34 12.33 1.51 10.16
CA GLN A 34 11.93 1.19 8.79
C GLN A 34 10.74 0.23 8.76
N LEU A 35 10.70 -0.76 9.66
CA LEU A 35 9.54 -1.63 9.82
C LEU A 35 8.28 -0.81 10.14
N CYS A 36 8.32 0.04 11.17
CA CYS A 36 7.18 0.83 11.59
C CYS A 36 6.74 1.83 10.51
N TYR A 37 7.69 2.40 9.77
CA TYR A 37 7.41 3.25 8.61
C TYR A 37 6.59 2.49 7.56
N ASN A 38 7.02 1.29 7.17
CA ASN A 38 6.31 0.48 6.19
C ASN A 38 4.90 0.08 6.67
N LEU A 39 4.80 -0.37 7.93
CA LEU A 39 3.53 -0.76 8.54
C LEU A 39 2.52 0.39 8.60
N SER A 40 3.00 1.62 8.77
CA SER A 40 2.13 2.80 8.86
C SER A 40 1.40 3.12 7.55
N LEU A 41 1.94 2.71 6.41
CA LEU A 41 1.35 2.94 5.08
C LEU A 41 0.32 1.86 4.70
N MET A 42 0.14 0.84 5.54
CA MET A 42 -0.77 -0.27 5.30
C MET A 42 -2.15 0.01 5.93
N PRO A 43 -3.24 -0.50 5.34
CA PRO A 43 -4.53 -0.56 6.02
C PRO A 43 -4.43 -1.36 7.33
N GLU A 44 -5.23 -0.96 8.33
CA GLU A 44 -5.19 -1.52 9.70
C GLU A 44 -5.30 -3.06 9.73
N ASP A 45 -6.27 -3.63 9.01
CA ASP A 45 -6.45 -5.09 8.94
C ASP A 45 -5.23 -5.82 8.37
N SER A 46 -4.57 -5.22 7.37
CA SER A 46 -3.38 -5.81 6.75
C SER A 46 -2.15 -5.67 7.65
N ARG A 47 -2.05 -4.56 8.38
CA ARG A 47 -0.99 -4.30 9.36
C ARG A 47 -1.03 -5.33 10.48
N ASP A 48 -2.20 -5.57 11.05
CA ASP A 48 -2.36 -6.48 12.18
C ASP A 48 -2.04 -7.93 11.79
N ARG A 49 -2.37 -8.33 10.55
CA ARG A 49 -1.93 -9.62 10.00
C ARG A 49 -0.41 -9.74 9.91
N VAL A 50 0.25 -8.74 9.31
CA VAL A 50 1.73 -8.76 9.17
C VAL A 50 2.41 -8.77 10.53
N LEU A 51 1.91 -8.01 11.51
CA LEU A 51 2.43 -8.06 12.88
C LEU A 51 2.32 -9.45 13.50
N GLY A 52 1.19 -10.13 13.33
CA GLY A 52 1.02 -11.52 13.80
C GLY A 52 1.99 -12.51 13.13
N GLU A 53 2.26 -12.33 11.83
CA GLU A 53 3.21 -13.16 11.08
C GLU A 53 4.68 -12.93 11.52
N MET A 54 5.01 -11.73 12.00
CA MET A 54 6.37 -11.39 12.44
C MET A 54 6.71 -11.93 13.82
N LYS A 55 5.73 -12.09 14.70
CA LYS A 55 5.92 -12.59 16.07
C LYS A 55 6.84 -13.83 16.16
N PRO A 56 6.62 -14.95 15.43
CA PRO A 56 7.50 -16.12 15.52
C PRO A 56 8.92 -15.86 14.97
N THR A 57 9.10 -14.84 14.13
CA THR A 57 10.43 -14.48 13.60
C THR A 57 11.26 -13.71 14.63
N LEU A 58 10.59 -13.05 15.58
CA LEU A 58 11.24 -12.27 16.64
C LEU A 58 11.59 -13.12 17.87
N ASP A 59 11.18 -14.39 17.89
CA ASP A 59 11.39 -15.32 19.02
C ASP A 59 10.90 -14.74 20.36
N MET A 60 9.80 -13.99 20.32
CA MET A 60 9.16 -13.35 21.47
C MET A 60 7.93 -14.15 21.89
N ASP A 61 7.68 -14.21 23.19
CA ASP A 61 6.41 -14.72 23.70
C ASP A 61 5.25 -13.74 23.48
N ASP A 62 4.05 -14.14 23.92
CA ASP A 62 2.83 -13.33 23.78
C ASP A 62 2.89 -12.00 24.53
N GLU A 63 3.48 -12.00 25.74
CA GLU A 63 3.55 -10.82 26.60
C GLU A 63 4.63 -9.85 26.11
N GLU A 64 5.82 -10.37 25.78
CA GLU A 64 6.92 -9.61 25.20
C GLU A 64 6.52 -8.98 23.87
N PHE A 65 5.79 -9.71 23.02
CA PHE A 65 5.32 -9.19 21.76
C PHE A 65 4.22 -8.12 21.94
N ASP A 66 3.29 -8.30 22.89
CA ASP A 66 2.28 -7.27 23.18
C ASP A 66 2.92 -6.01 23.75
N ASP A 67 3.91 -6.14 24.63
CA ASP A 67 4.69 -5.00 25.12
C ASP A 67 5.42 -4.30 23.98
N PHE A 68 6.16 -5.03 23.13
CA PHE A 68 6.82 -4.47 21.95
C PHE A 68 5.84 -3.72 21.03
N ARG A 69 4.66 -4.31 20.79
CA ARG A 69 3.61 -3.67 19.97
C ARG A 69 3.15 -2.35 20.59
N ARG A 70 2.92 -2.32 21.90
CA ARG A 70 2.39 -1.16 22.62
C ARG A 70 3.42 -0.07 22.88
N SER A 71 4.64 -0.46 23.23
CA SER A 71 5.72 0.46 23.62
C SER A 71 6.47 1.02 22.42
N ILE A 72 6.58 0.26 21.33
CA ILE A 72 7.38 0.65 20.15
C ILE A 72 6.52 0.83 18.91
N VAL A 73 5.82 -0.22 18.45
CA VAL A 73 5.20 -0.24 17.11
C VAL A 73 4.08 0.81 16.99
N ILE A 74 3.11 0.79 17.90
CA ILE A 74 1.96 1.70 17.85
C ILE A 74 2.40 3.17 17.96
N PRO A 75 3.26 3.56 18.93
CA PRO A 75 3.77 4.93 19.00
C PRO A 75 4.52 5.36 17.75
N MET A 76 5.35 4.49 17.16
CA MET A 76 6.11 4.82 15.95
C MET A 76 5.22 4.94 14.71
N ILE A 77 4.13 4.19 14.59
CA ILE A 77 3.15 4.36 13.52
C ILE A 77 2.41 5.70 13.67
N ARG A 78 1.93 6.00 14.89
CA ARG A 78 1.26 7.28 15.17
C ARG A 78 2.16 8.46 14.85
N ARG A 79 3.43 8.40 15.29
CA ARG A 79 4.43 9.41 14.97
C ARG A 79 4.61 9.59 13.47
N HIS A 80 4.60 8.51 12.70
CA HIS A 80 4.69 8.59 11.25
C HIS A 80 3.48 9.33 10.64
N GLN A 81 2.27 9.04 11.12
CA GLN A 81 1.05 9.73 10.67
C GLN A 81 1.08 11.23 10.98
N GLU A 82 1.60 11.61 12.16
CA GLU A 82 1.74 13.01 12.58
C GLU A 82 2.82 13.76 11.77
N MET A 83 3.97 13.12 11.50
CA MET A 83 5.07 13.74 10.77
C MET A 83 4.85 13.77 9.25
N PHE A 84 4.11 12.82 8.71
CA PHE A 84 3.93 12.64 7.27
C PHE A 84 2.46 12.51 6.84
N PRO A 85 1.61 13.50 7.16
CA PRO A 85 0.16 13.41 6.95
C PRO A 85 -0.22 13.22 5.48
N GLN A 86 0.62 13.67 4.54
CA GLN A 86 0.35 13.56 3.10
C GLN A 86 0.40 12.12 2.59
N MET A 87 1.14 11.23 3.25
CA MET A 87 1.24 9.82 2.85
C MET A 87 0.02 8.98 3.26
N HIS A 88 -0.81 9.50 4.17
CA HIS A 88 -2.03 8.85 4.66
C HIS A 88 -3.29 9.44 4.06
N ARG A 89 -3.17 10.48 3.22
CA ARG A 89 -4.33 11.04 2.54
C ARG A 89 -4.82 10.06 1.49
N PRO A 90 -6.11 9.71 1.48
CA PRO A 90 -6.71 9.03 0.35
C PRO A 90 -6.44 9.86 -0.90
N SER A 91 -5.83 9.26 -1.92
CA SER A 91 -5.68 9.94 -3.20
C SER A 91 -7.07 10.30 -3.72
N PRO A 92 -7.32 11.54 -4.20
CA PRO A 92 -8.60 11.91 -4.83
C PRO A 92 -8.95 11.05 -6.05
N THR A 93 -8.01 10.22 -6.50
CA THR A 93 -8.20 9.28 -7.61
C THR A 93 -8.92 7.99 -7.21
N ASP A 94 -9.06 7.69 -5.91
CA ASP A 94 -9.86 6.55 -5.44
C ASP A 94 -11.36 6.89 -5.28
N SER A 95 -11.73 8.17 -5.43
CA SER A 95 -13.13 8.62 -5.44
C SER A 95 -13.73 8.66 -6.85
N TRP A 96 -13.71 7.51 -7.54
CA TRP A 96 -14.62 7.24 -8.68
C TRP A 96 -15.67 6.19 -8.31
N GLN A 97 -16.22 6.30 -7.10
CA GLN A 97 -17.51 5.69 -6.81
C GLN A 97 -18.51 6.79 -6.43
N SER A 98 -19.46 6.96 -7.35
CA SER A 98 -20.84 7.38 -7.12
C SER A 98 -21.08 8.86 -6.78
N VAL A 99 -21.19 9.68 -7.81
CA VAL A 99 -22.03 10.89 -7.74
C VAL A 99 -23.45 10.49 -8.20
N PRO A 100 -24.50 10.63 -7.37
CA PRO A 100 -25.87 10.57 -7.84
C PRO A 100 -26.22 11.94 -8.46
N SER A 101 -26.24 12.02 -9.79
CA SER A 101 -26.70 13.24 -10.46
C SER A 101 -28.23 13.18 -10.62
N GLU A 102 -28.94 14.03 -9.88
CA GLU A 102 -30.40 14.22 -9.84
C GLU A 102 -31.01 14.78 -11.15
N ASN A 103 -30.65 14.22 -12.29
CA ASN A 103 -31.34 14.49 -13.56
C ASN A 103 -31.54 13.18 -14.33
N ALA A 104 -32.08 12.17 -13.66
CA ALA A 104 -32.47 10.90 -14.27
C ALA A 104 -33.92 10.96 -14.79
N PRO A 105 -34.16 10.85 -16.11
CA PRO A 105 -35.47 10.41 -16.60
C PRO A 105 -35.69 8.92 -16.28
N PRO A 106 -36.94 8.47 -16.11
CA PRO A 106 -37.22 7.12 -15.64
C PRO A 106 -36.85 6.08 -16.70
N PHE A 107 -36.20 5.01 -16.21
CA PHE A 107 -36.07 3.68 -16.77
C PHE A 107 -36.28 3.52 -18.29
N ARG A 108 -35.17 3.35 -19.02
CA ARG A 108 -35.14 2.48 -20.21
C ARG A 108 -34.26 1.27 -19.94
N THR A 109 -34.89 0.13 -20.09
CA THR A 109 -34.36 -1.23 -20.11
C THR A 109 -33.00 -1.31 -20.80
N ARG A 110 -32.05 -1.98 -20.14
CA ARG A 110 -30.72 -2.33 -20.68
C ARG A 110 -30.88 -3.06 -22.02
N PRO A 111 -30.22 -2.62 -23.11
CA PRO A 111 -29.78 -3.56 -24.11
C PRO A 111 -28.55 -4.28 -23.56
N ARG A 112 -28.69 -5.58 -23.33
CA ARG A 112 -27.57 -6.52 -23.23
C ARG A 112 -26.83 -6.49 -24.57
N MET A 113 -25.91 -5.54 -24.75
CA MET A 113 -25.10 -5.47 -25.96
C MET A 113 -24.06 -6.58 -25.91
N ALA A 114 -24.30 -7.53 -26.81
CA ALA A 114 -23.55 -8.71 -27.13
C ALA A 114 -22.03 -8.51 -27.12
N ALA A 115 -21.34 -9.61 -26.82
CA ALA A 115 -19.93 -9.80 -27.12
C ALA A 115 -19.62 -9.26 -28.52
N ARG A 116 -18.92 -8.12 -28.59
CA ARG A 116 -18.36 -7.62 -29.83
C ARG A 116 -17.18 -8.50 -30.20
N THR A 117 -17.49 -9.60 -30.86
CA THR A 117 -16.55 -10.42 -31.62
C THR A 117 -16.23 -9.68 -32.93
N GLU A 118 -15.64 -8.50 -32.85
CA GLU A 118 -14.99 -7.92 -34.02
C GLU A 118 -13.52 -8.33 -34.01
N ALA A 119 -13.14 -9.08 -35.04
CA ALA A 119 -11.76 -9.34 -35.36
C ALA A 119 -11.09 -8.04 -35.78
N TYR A 120 -10.63 -7.26 -34.79
CA TYR A 120 -9.90 -6.03 -35.06
C TYR A 120 -8.65 -6.36 -35.89
N PRO A 121 -8.50 -5.73 -37.07
CA PRO A 121 -7.49 -6.12 -38.02
C PRO A 121 -6.11 -5.69 -37.52
N LYS A 122 -5.21 -6.68 -37.39
CA LYS A 122 -3.75 -6.51 -37.26
C LYS A 122 -3.25 -5.65 -36.09
N THR A 123 -3.80 -5.83 -34.89
CA THR A 123 -3.07 -5.38 -33.70
C THR A 123 -1.81 -6.24 -33.54
N ASP A 124 -0.63 -5.61 -33.59
CA ASP A 124 0.64 -6.27 -33.28
C ASP A 124 0.50 -7.04 -31.94
N ARG A 125 1.04 -8.27 -31.88
CA ARG A 125 0.85 -9.17 -30.71
C ARG A 125 1.38 -8.54 -29.41
N TYR A 126 2.32 -7.62 -29.49
CA TYR A 126 2.94 -6.94 -28.36
C TYR A 126 2.41 -5.53 -28.11
N ALA A 127 1.50 -5.01 -28.96
CA ALA A 127 0.84 -3.72 -28.73
C ALA A 127 0.00 -3.74 -27.44
N PRO A 128 -0.25 -2.58 -26.81
CA PRO A 128 -1.19 -2.44 -25.70
C PRO A 128 -2.58 -2.97 -26.09
N CYS A 129 -3.26 -3.65 -25.16
CA CYS A 129 -4.56 -4.25 -25.43
C CYS A 129 -5.68 -3.19 -25.42
N PRO A 130 -6.57 -3.14 -26.44
CA PRO A 130 -7.59 -2.10 -26.58
C PRO A 130 -8.72 -2.15 -25.53
N CYS A 131 -8.71 -3.14 -24.64
CA CYS A 131 -9.64 -3.22 -23.51
C CYS A 131 -9.16 -2.43 -22.28
N ASN A 132 -8.09 -1.63 -22.40
CA ASN A 132 -7.49 -0.84 -21.33
C ASN A 132 -7.10 -1.65 -20.08
N SER A 133 -6.78 -2.93 -20.24
CA SER A 133 -6.33 -3.79 -19.13
C SER A 133 -4.89 -3.55 -18.67
N GLY A 134 -4.14 -2.66 -19.34
CA GLY A 134 -2.71 -2.44 -19.12
C GLY A 134 -1.80 -3.57 -19.61
N LYS A 135 -2.35 -4.67 -20.16
CA LYS A 135 -1.59 -5.83 -20.66
C LYS A 135 -1.35 -5.74 -22.17
N LYS A 136 -0.29 -6.38 -22.68
CA LYS A 136 -0.06 -6.54 -24.14
C LYS A 136 -1.13 -7.45 -24.75
N TYR A 137 -1.52 -7.21 -26.00
CA TYR A 137 -2.63 -7.87 -26.69
C TYR A 137 -2.59 -9.41 -26.59
N LYS A 138 -1.45 -10.04 -26.87
CA LYS A 138 -1.30 -11.51 -26.79
C LYS A 138 -1.54 -12.11 -25.40
N PHE A 139 -1.38 -11.33 -24.33
CA PHE A 139 -1.58 -11.78 -22.95
C PHE A 139 -2.96 -11.43 -22.38
N CYS A 140 -3.83 -10.80 -23.18
CA CYS A 140 -5.18 -10.39 -22.79
C CYS A 140 -6.20 -10.87 -23.83
N CYS A 141 -6.80 -9.96 -24.61
CA CYS A 141 -7.83 -10.30 -25.58
C CYS A 141 -7.34 -11.21 -26.72
N GLY A 142 -6.05 -11.17 -27.06
CA GLY A 142 -5.44 -12.03 -28.07
C GLY A 142 -5.21 -13.49 -27.64
N LYS A 143 -5.33 -13.80 -26.33
CA LYS A 143 -5.12 -15.16 -25.80
C LYS A 143 -6.25 -16.13 -26.19
N LYS A 144 -7.42 -15.61 -26.54
CA LYS A 144 -8.61 -16.40 -26.92
C LYS A 144 -8.70 -16.70 -28.43
N ARG A 145 -7.65 -16.42 -29.20
CA ARG A 145 -7.59 -16.61 -30.67
C ARG A 145 -6.52 -17.61 -31.13
N LEU A 146 -5.96 -18.39 -30.20
CA LEU A 146 -5.11 -19.55 -30.45
C LEU A 146 -5.87 -20.82 -30.09
#